data_AF-A0A969K3N5-F1
#
_entry.id   AF-A0A969K3N5-F1
#
_cell.length_a   1.000
_cell.length_b   1.000
_cell.length_c   1.000
_cell.angle_alpha   90.00
_cell.angle_beta   90.00
_cell.angle_gamma   90.00
#
_symmetry.space_group_name_H-M   'P 1'
#
loop_
_entity.id
_entity.type
_entity.pdbx_description
1 polymer ?
#
loop_
_entity_poly.entity_id
_entity_poly.type
_entity_poly.pdbx_seq_one_letter_code
_entity_poly.pdbx_strand_id
1 'polypeptide(L)'
;MSDSYGHGTHISGTIAATRNRFGVTGVAHAAKIMPVRVLDSEEDNSFQKFDANVAAGIRYAVQNGAKVISMSLGSYPGDPTMRQTELALKDARRAGVVAVMASGNERDSLGAVQPIEPALFGLKRLGIGVGAIDSQRRVASFSTPAGRKP
;
A
#
# COMPACT_ATOMS: atom_id res chain seq x y z
N MET A 1 10.29 -2.22 -17.41
CA MET A 1 9.18 -2.86 -16.68
C MET A 1 7.89 -2.38 -17.30
N SER A 2 6.97 -3.29 -17.63
CA SER A 2 5.61 -2.97 -18.10
C SER A 2 4.60 -3.29 -16.99
N ASP A 3 3.56 -2.47 -16.85
CA ASP A 3 2.40 -2.76 -16.00
C ASP A 3 1.24 -3.20 -16.90
N SER A 4 1.07 -4.52 -17.03
CA SER A 4 0.03 -5.09 -17.89
C SER A 4 -1.38 -4.97 -17.30
N TYR A 5 -1.49 -4.69 -15.99
CA TYR A 5 -2.77 -4.57 -15.29
C TYR A 5 -3.22 -3.11 -15.15
N GLY A 6 -2.27 -2.17 -15.20
CA GLY A 6 -2.51 -0.73 -15.11
C GLY A 6 -2.76 -0.22 -13.68
N HIS A 7 -2.88 -1.10 -12.69
CA HIS A 7 -3.12 -0.72 -11.30
C HIS A 7 -1.97 0.13 -10.73
N GLY A 8 -0.72 -0.29 -10.93
CA GLY A 8 0.46 0.45 -10.50
C GLY A 8 0.61 1.77 -11.25
N THR A 9 0.29 1.79 -12.54
CA THR A 9 0.24 3.01 -13.35
C THR A 9 -0.82 4.00 -12.85
N HIS A 10 -2.02 3.53 -12.49
CA HIS A 10 -3.09 4.37 -11.95
C HIS A 10 -2.70 5.02 -10.61
N ILE A 11 -2.10 4.22 -9.70
CA ILE A 11 -1.60 4.72 -8.41
C ILE A 11 -0.48 5.74 -8.60
N SER A 12 0.51 5.42 -9.43
CA SER A 12 1.62 6.35 -9.68
C SER A 12 1.16 7.65 -10.33
N GLY A 13 0.12 7.60 -11.17
CA GLY A 13 -0.56 8.78 -11.70
C GLY A 13 -1.22 9.63 -10.60
N THR A 14 -1.92 9.00 -9.65
CA THR A 14 -2.52 9.72 -8.50
C THR A 14 -1.46 10.43 -7.66
N ILE A 15 -0.29 9.80 -7.48
CA ILE A 15 0.82 10.35 -6.70
C ILE A 15 1.52 11.48 -7.46
N ALA A 16 1.99 11.25 -8.68
CA ALA A 16 2.93 12.15 -9.36
C ALA A 16 2.68 12.30 -10.87
N ALA A 17 1.44 12.16 -11.36
CA ALA A 17 1.15 12.54 -12.74
C ALA A 17 1.64 13.97 -13.03
N THR A 18 2.36 14.12 -14.13
CA THR A 18 3.01 15.37 -14.51
C THR A 18 2.00 16.50 -14.64
N ARG A 19 2.30 17.65 -14.05
CA ARG A 19 1.51 18.86 -14.25
C ARG A 19 1.76 19.44 -15.64
N ASN A 20 0.86 19.14 -16.57
CA ASN A 20 0.88 19.67 -17.93
C ASN A 20 -0.56 19.96 -18.42
N ARG A 21 -0.76 20.17 -19.72
CA ARG A 21 -2.08 20.47 -20.32
C ARG A 21 -2.84 19.23 -20.80
N PHE A 22 -2.46 18.04 -20.34
CA PHE A 22 -3.02 16.76 -20.78
C PHE A 22 -3.33 15.85 -19.58
N GLY A 23 -4.49 15.19 -19.59
CA GLY A 23 -4.85 14.21 -18.55
C GLY A 23 -5.04 14.85 -17.17
N VAL A 24 -4.39 14.28 -16.15
CA VAL A 24 -4.54 14.65 -14.73
C VAL A 24 -3.21 15.13 -14.13
N THR A 25 -3.27 15.76 -12.95
CA THR A 25 -2.09 16.15 -12.17
C THR A 25 -2.07 15.40 -10.84
N GLY A 26 -0.93 14.78 -10.51
CA GLY A 26 -0.75 14.06 -9.26
C GLY A 26 -0.58 15.00 -8.06
N VAL A 27 -0.89 14.50 -6.87
CA VAL A 27 -0.81 15.26 -5.62
C VAL A 27 0.59 15.86 -5.40
N ALA A 28 1.63 15.06 -5.68
CA ALA A 28 3.03 15.44 -5.62
C ALA A 28 3.68 15.33 -7.01
N HIS A 29 3.15 16.08 -7.99
CA HIS A 29 3.59 16.07 -9.39
C HIS A 29 5.10 16.31 -9.65
N ALA A 30 5.86 16.79 -8.66
CA ALA A 30 7.33 16.95 -8.75
C ALA A 30 8.11 15.80 -8.10
N ALA A 31 7.43 14.82 -7.48
CA ALA A 31 8.05 13.65 -6.88
C ALA A 31 8.61 12.71 -7.97
N LYS A 32 9.69 12.02 -7.64
CA LYS A 32 10.24 10.94 -8.48
C LYS A 32 9.57 9.62 -8.10
N ILE A 33 9.06 8.90 -9.09
CA ILE A 33 8.46 7.57 -8.89
C ILE A 33 9.54 6.50 -9.02
N MET A 34 9.56 5.58 -8.06
CA MET A 34 10.34 4.34 -8.09
C MET A 34 9.36 3.17 -8.24
N PRO A 35 9.15 2.63 -9.46
CA PRO A 35 8.30 1.47 -9.65
C PRO A 35 8.95 0.23 -9.03
N VAL A 36 8.26 -0.41 -8.08
CA VAL A 36 8.70 -1.66 -7.46
C VAL A 36 7.58 -2.68 -7.61
N ARG A 37 7.77 -3.66 -8.48
CA ARG A 37 6.79 -4.73 -8.70
C ARG A 37 7.02 -5.83 -7.68
N VAL A 38 5.99 -6.13 -6.89
CA VAL A 38 6.02 -7.19 -5.84
C VAL A 38 4.95 -8.26 -6.06
N LEU A 39 4.05 -8.07 -7.03
CA LEU A 39 3.01 -9.02 -7.42
C LEU A 39 3.07 -9.22 -8.95
N ASP A 40 2.94 -10.46 -9.40
CA ASP A 40 2.94 -10.80 -10.83
C ASP A 40 1.53 -10.86 -11.44
N SER A 41 0.50 -11.16 -10.64
CA SER A 41 -0.93 -11.00 -10.95
C SER A 41 -1.72 -10.69 -9.67
N GLU A 42 -2.98 -10.23 -9.79
CA GLU A 42 -3.91 -10.12 -8.64
C GLU A 42 -4.21 -11.48 -8.00
N GLU A 43 -3.91 -12.58 -8.70
CA GLU A 43 -4.18 -13.96 -8.31
C GLU A 43 -2.96 -14.69 -7.74
N ASP A 44 -1.76 -14.08 -7.79
CA ASP A 44 -0.51 -14.66 -7.26
C ASP A 44 -0.43 -14.53 -5.72
N ASN A 45 -1.58 -14.68 -5.06
CA ASN A 45 -1.81 -14.64 -3.63
C ASN A 45 -1.47 -15.97 -2.97
N SER A 46 -0.50 -16.73 -3.50
CA SER A 46 0.05 -17.82 -2.70
C SER A 46 0.72 -17.15 -1.49
N PHE A 47 0.08 -17.31 -0.33
CA PHE A 47 0.28 -16.42 0.82
C PHE A 47 1.74 -16.28 1.25
N GLN A 48 2.55 -17.33 1.04
CA GLN A 48 3.99 -17.33 1.30
C GLN A 48 4.81 -16.42 0.36
N LYS A 49 4.42 -16.27 -0.90
CA LYS A 49 5.12 -15.38 -1.84
C LYS A 49 4.80 -13.92 -1.58
N PHE A 50 3.58 -13.62 -1.14
CA PHE A 50 3.15 -12.25 -0.84
C PHE A 50 4.07 -11.61 0.20
N ASP A 51 4.25 -12.24 1.37
CA ASP A 51 5.07 -11.66 2.44
C ASP A 51 6.53 -11.46 2.01
N ALA A 52 7.13 -12.50 1.42
CA ALA A 52 8.52 -12.45 0.98
C ALA A 52 8.76 -11.36 -0.09
N ASN A 53 7.86 -11.25 -1.06
CA ASN A 53 7.97 -10.26 -2.13
C ASN A 53 7.76 -8.83 -1.62
N VAL A 54 6.73 -8.61 -0.78
CA VAL A 54 6.46 -7.31 -0.18
C VAL A 54 7.63 -6.88 0.71
N ALA A 55 8.15 -7.78 1.55
CA ALA A 55 9.31 -7.50 2.38
C ALA A 55 10.57 -7.18 1.55
N ALA A 56 10.82 -7.92 0.47
CA ALA A 56 11.91 -7.64 -0.46
C ALA A 56 11.75 -6.29 -1.16
N GLY A 57 10.54 -5.94 -1.61
CA GLY A 57 10.23 -4.66 -2.23
C GLY A 57 10.42 -3.47 -1.29
N ILE A 58 10.01 -3.61 -0.02
CA ILE A 58 10.24 -2.59 1.02
C ILE A 58 11.74 -2.38 1.21
N ARG A 59 12.52 -3.46 1.38
CA ARG A 59 13.98 -3.37 1.55
C ARG A 59 14.65 -2.72 0.35
N TYR A 60 14.25 -3.10 -0.87
CA TYR A 60 14.74 -2.49 -2.11
C TYR A 60 14.45 -0.98 -2.13
N ALA A 61 13.22 -0.57 -1.84
CA ALA A 61 12.85 0.84 -1.84
C ALA A 61 13.68 1.66 -0.84
N VAL A 62 13.87 1.14 0.38
CA VAL A 62 14.70 1.76 1.42
C VAL A 62 16.16 1.88 0.94
N GLN A 63 16.75 0.80 0.42
CA GLN A 63 18.12 0.79 -0.07
C GLN A 63 18.35 1.74 -1.24
N ASN A 64 17.33 1.97 -2.06
CA ASN A 64 17.39 2.89 -3.21
C ASN A 64 16.93 4.32 -2.86
N GLY A 65 16.82 4.65 -1.57
CA GLY A 65 16.63 6.03 -1.11
C GLY A 65 15.20 6.54 -1.15
N ALA A 66 14.19 5.66 -1.19
CA ALA A 66 12.80 6.05 -1.06
C ALA A 66 12.58 6.83 0.24
N LYS A 67 11.77 7.90 0.18
CA LYS A 67 11.34 8.66 1.36
C LYS A 67 9.94 8.27 1.83
N VAL A 68 9.12 7.85 0.87
CA VAL A 68 7.76 7.34 1.09
C VAL A 68 7.61 6.07 0.27
N ILE A 69 6.97 5.05 0.84
CA ILE A 69 6.59 3.81 0.18
C ILE A 69 5.06 3.76 0.19
N SER A 70 4.46 3.66 -0.99
CA SER A 70 3.00 3.49 -1.15
C SER A 70 2.70 2.04 -1.50
N MET A 71 1.88 1.38 -0.69
CA MET A 71 1.48 -0.02 -0.84
C MET A 71 -0.04 -0.11 -0.91
N SER A 72 -0.57 -0.07 -2.13
CA SER A 72 -1.98 -0.34 -2.42
C SER A 72 -2.15 -1.82 -2.71
N LEU A 73 -1.98 -2.64 -1.68
CA LEU A 73 -2.07 -4.09 -1.75
C LEU A 73 -2.43 -4.59 -0.36
N GLY A 74 -2.92 -5.81 -0.27
CA GLY A 74 -3.07 -6.44 1.03
C GLY A 74 -3.45 -7.91 0.96
N SER A 75 -3.37 -8.56 2.13
CA SER A 75 -3.74 -9.96 2.34
C SER A 75 -4.30 -10.15 3.75
N TYR A 76 -5.13 -11.18 3.93
CA TYR A 76 -5.88 -11.38 5.18
C TYR A 76 -4.98 -11.73 6.38
N PRO A 77 -5.29 -11.20 7.58
CA PRO A 77 -4.56 -11.52 8.81
C PRO A 77 -4.70 -13.00 9.18
N GLY A 78 -3.64 -13.58 9.75
CA GLY A 78 -3.66 -14.95 10.27
C GLY A 78 -2.61 -15.89 9.68
N ASP A 79 -1.80 -15.42 8.74
CA ASP A 79 -0.66 -16.19 8.24
C ASP A 79 0.56 -16.01 9.16
N PRO A 80 1.12 -17.08 9.76
CA PRO A 80 2.36 -17.02 10.54
C PRO A 80 3.56 -16.44 9.78
N THR A 81 3.49 -16.35 8.45
CA THR A 81 4.61 -15.95 7.59
C THR A 81 4.88 -14.46 7.59
N MET A 82 3.93 -13.58 7.96
CA MET A 82 4.00 -12.11 7.76
C MET A 82 5.01 -11.36 8.66
N ARG A 83 5.88 -12.11 9.31
CA ARG A 83 7.01 -11.60 10.08
C ARG A 83 7.99 -10.84 9.19
N GLN A 84 8.15 -11.19 7.91
CA GLN A 84 9.16 -10.52 7.08
C GLN A 84 8.71 -9.11 6.71
N THR A 85 7.45 -8.91 6.36
CA THR A 85 6.89 -7.58 6.10
C THR A 85 6.95 -6.70 7.36
N GLU A 86 6.61 -7.24 8.54
CA GLU A 86 6.73 -6.48 9.79
C GLU A 86 8.17 -6.03 10.05
N LEU A 87 9.16 -6.91 9.85
CA LEU A 87 10.58 -6.58 10.02
C LEU A 87 11.04 -5.54 8.99
N ALA A 88 10.66 -5.69 7.72
CA ALA A 88 10.99 -4.73 6.68
C ALA A 88 10.40 -3.34 6.96
N LEU A 89 9.17 -3.26 7.48
CA LEU A 89 8.55 -2.01 7.90
C LEU A 89 9.25 -1.38 9.11
N LYS A 90 9.71 -2.20 10.08
CA LYS A 90 10.54 -1.72 11.20
C LYS A 90 11.83 -1.09 10.71
N ASP A 91 12.48 -1.70 9.73
CA ASP A 91 13.71 -1.20 9.14
C ASP A 91 13.47 0.07 8.31
N ALA A 92 12.41 0.10 7.50
CA ALA A 92 12.00 1.30 6.78
C ALA A 92 11.75 2.49 7.72
N ARG A 93 11.00 2.27 8.81
CA ARG A 93 10.77 3.30 9.83
C ARG A 93 12.07 3.77 10.47
N ARG A 94 12.98 2.85 10.82
CA ARG A 94 14.29 3.17 11.41
C ARG A 94 15.16 3.99 10.46
N ALA A 95 15.04 3.75 9.15
CA ALA A 95 15.69 4.52 8.10
C ALA A 95 15.00 5.87 7.80
N GLY A 96 13.94 6.23 8.52
CA GLY A 96 13.19 7.47 8.30
C GLY A 96 12.27 7.45 7.09
N VAL A 97 11.91 6.27 6.58
CA VAL A 97 11.02 6.08 5.43
C VAL A 97 9.59 5.88 5.93
N VAL A 98 8.64 6.61 5.34
CA VAL A 98 7.21 6.52 5.69
C VAL A 98 6.53 5.47 4.79
N ALA A 99 5.91 4.47 5.40
CA ALA A 99 5.06 3.51 4.69
C ALA A 99 3.59 3.93 4.75
N VAL A 100 2.90 3.92 3.60
CA VAL A 100 1.47 4.18 3.44
C VAL A 100 0.82 2.93 2.84
N MET A 101 -0.24 2.43 3.48
CA MET A 101 -0.77 1.08 3.23
C MET A 101 -2.30 1.13 3.14
N ALA A 102 -2.87 0.49 2.11
CA ALA A 102 -4.33 0.40 1.97
C ALA A 102 -4.95 -0.49 3.06
N SER A 103 -6.04 -0.04 3.68
CA SER A 103 -6.70 -0.78 4.77
C SER A 103 -7.49 -2.01 4.33
N GLY A 104 -7.87 -2.08 3.06
CA GLY A 104 -8.67 -3.18 2.48
C GLY A 104 -10.02 -2.71 1.94
N ASN A 105 -10.65 -3.58 1.15
CA ASN A 105 -11.91 -3.34 0.43
C ASN A 105 -13.04 -4.33 0.81
N GLU A 106 -12.96 -4.96 1.97
CA GLU A 106 -13.76 -6.14 2.30
C GLU A 106 -14.77 -5.91 3.41
N ARG A 107 -15.09 -4.63 3.69
CA ARG A 107 -16.11 -4.27 4.69
C ARG A 107 -17.50 -4.73 4.29
N ASP A 108 -17.93 -4.49 3.06
CA ASP A 108 -19.27 -4.89 2.60
C ASP A 108 -19.36 -6.40 2.34
N SER A 109 -18.28 -7.01 1.85
CA SER A 109 -18.28 -8.41 1.46
C SER A 109 -18.10 -9.36 2.65
N LEU A 110 -17.17 -9.05 3.58
CA LEU A 110 -16.83 -9.92 4.71
C LEU A 110 -17.10 -9.31 6.09
N GLY A 111 -17.61 -8.08 6.17
CA GLY A 111 -17.81 -7.41 7.46
C GLY A 111 -16.50 -7.04 8.15
N ALA A 112 -15.42 -6.79 7.40
CA ALA A 112 -14.11 -6.50 7.96
C ALA A 112 -14.14 -5.29 8.93
N VAL A 113 -13.73 -5.52 10.18
CA VAL A 113 -13.73 -4.50 11.26
C VAL A 113 -12.32 -3.96 11.59
N GLN A 114 -11.30 -4.49 10.92
CA GLN A 114 -9.90 -4.11 11.12
C GLN A 114 -9.16 -4.17 9.78
N PRO A 115 -8.07 -3.40 9.62
CA PRO A 115 -7.33 -3.37 8.36
C PRO A 115 -6.64 -4.72 8.07
N ILE A 116 -6.48 -5.02 6.78
CA ILE A 116 -5.69 -6.16 6.30
C ILE A 116 -4.20 -5.85 6.37
N GLU A 117 -3.35 -6.86 6.21
CA GLU A 117 -1.90 -6.65 6.17
C GLU A 117 -1.48 -6.14 4.77
N PRO A 118 -0.51 -5.20 4.67
CA PRO A 118 0.35 -4.70 5.74
C PRO A 118 -0.25 -3.55 6.57
N ALA A 119 -1.40 -2.97 6.20
CA ALA A 119 -1.98 -1.83 6.91
C ALA A 119 -2.28 -2.08 8.40
N LEU A 120 -2.52 -3.34 8.81
CA LEU A 120 -2.59 -3.76 10.20
C LEU A 120 -1.37 -3.36 11.04
N PHE A 121 -0.17 -3.35 10.44
CA PHE A 121 1.06 -2.91 11.11
C PHE A 121 1.08 -1.39 11.38
N GLY A 122 0.17 -0.62 10.79
CA GLY A 122 -0.10 0.77 11.19
C GLY A 122 -0.51 0.89 12.66
N LEU A 123 -1.22 -0.10 13.21
CA LEU A 123 -1.57 -0.16 14.63
C LEU A 123 -0.33 -0.30 15.54
N LYS A 124 0.77 -0.84 15.01
CA LYS A 124 2.10 -0.93 15.66
C LYS A 124 2.99 0.29 15.38
N ARG A 125 2.43 1.37 14.81
CA ARG A 125 3.15 2.58 14.38
C ARG A 125 4.27 2.29 13.38
N LEU A 126 4.07 1.32 12.48
CA LEU A 126 5.04 0.95 11.43
C LEU A 126 4.73 1.60 10.07
N GLY A 127 3.69 2.42 10.02
CA GLY A 127 3.27 3.17 8.84
C GLY A 127 1.88 3.74 9.05
N ILE A 128 1.25 4.17 7.97
CA ILE A 128 -0.08 4.79 7.94
C ILE A 128 -1.01 3.86 7.17
N GLY A 129 -2.06 3.37 7.84
CA GLY A 129 -3.18 2.69 7.17
C GLY A 129 -4.16 3.72 6.60
N VAL A 130 -4.65 3.49 5.38
CA VAL A 130 -5.51 4.43 4.65
C VAL A 130 -6.77 3.73 4.15
N GLY A 131 -7.93 4.24 4.55
CA GLY A 131 -9.24 3.85 4.02
C GLY A 131 -9.73 4.77 2.91
N ALA A 132 -10.89 4.46 2.35
CA ALA A 132 -11.48 5.18 1.22
C ALA A 132 -12.70 6.00 1.64
N ILE A 133 -12.80 7.21 1.10
CA ILE A 133 -13.98 8.09 1.18
C ILE A 133 -14.41 8.52 -0.22
N ASP A 134 -15.68 8.87 -0.39
CA ASP A 134 -16.20 9.44 -1.63
C ASP A 134 -16.04 10.98 -1.69
N SER A 135 -16.48 11.58 -2.80
CA SER A 135 -16.44 13.04 -3.01
C SER A 135 -17.32 13.83 -2.03
N GLN A 136 -18.25 13.17 -1.34
CA GLN A 136 -19.09 13.75 -0.29
C GLN A 136 -18.48 13.53 1.11
N ARG A 137 -17.23 13.04 1.20
CA ARG A 137 -16.51 12.72 2.44
C ARG A 137 -17.16 11.63 3.28
N ARG A 138 -17.96 10.76 2.65
CA ARG A 138 -18.53 9.59 3.31
C ARG A 138 -17.57 8.42 3.16
N VAL A 139 -17.43 7.61 4.21
CA VAL A 139 -16.66 6.37 4.13
C VAL A 139 -17.27 5.48 3.04
N ALA A 140 -16.45 5.06 2.07
CA ALA A 140 -16.90 4.17 1.01
C ALA A 140 -17.37 2.86 1.64
N SER A 141 -18.45 2.28 1.11
CA SER A 141 -19.10 1.12 1.72
C SER A 141 -18.12 -0.05 1.86
N PHE A 142 -17.33 -0.31 0.82
CA PHE A 142 -16.27 -1.32 0.79
C PHE A 142 -15.08 -1.03 1.71
N SER A 143 -14.85 0.21 2.14
CA SER A 143 -13.63 0.59 2.85
C SER A 143 -13.50 -0.15 4.19
N THR A 144 -12.51 -1.02 4.30
CA THR A 144 -12.13 -1.62 5.57
C THR A 144 -11.62 -0.51 6.53
N PRO A 145 -12.03 -0.48 7.81
CA PRO A 145 -11.58 0.55 8.75
C PRO A 145 -10.05 0.56 8.91
N ALA A 146 -9.41 1.73 8.73
CA ALA A 146 -7.95 1.86 8.84
C ALA A 146 -7.43 1.97 10.28
N GLY A 147 -8.33 2.04 11.27
CA GLY A 147 -7.98 2.20 12.68
C GLY A 147 -9.21 2.31 13.59
N ARG A 148 -8.99 2.48 14.89
CA ARG A 148 -10.04 2.50 15.92
C ARG A 148 -10.79 3.82 16.06
N LYS A 149 -10.48 4.85 15.27
CA LYS A 149 -11.19 6.14 15.28
C LYS A 149 -11.41 6.62 13.83
N PRO A 150 -12.61 7.12 13.49
CA PRO A 150 -12.86 7.80 12.23
C PRO A 150 -12.02 9.07 12.09
#